data_AF-A0A3B8SND2-F1
#
_entry.id   AF-A0A3B8SND2-F1
#
_cell.length_a   1.000
_cell.length_b   1.000
_cell.length_c   1.000
_cell.angle_alpha   90.00
_cell.angle_beta   90.00
_cell.angle_gamma   90.00
#
_symmetry.space_group_name_H-M   'P 1'
#
loop_
_entity.id
_entity.type
_entity.pdbx_description
1 polymer ?
#
loop_
_entity_poly.entity_id
_entity_poly.type
_entity_poly.pdbx_seq_one_letter_code
_entity_poly.pdbx_strand_id
1 'polypeptide(L)'
;GKQYYVTEGDTVYVEKLDAEVGKEVTFNEVLYVDGVAGTPYVNGAKVVCSVEKQGKQKKVVVFKYRPKKKFRNKQGHRQPYT
;
A
#
# COMPACT_ATOMS: atom_id res chain seq x y z
N GLY A 1 -6.15 -6.99 -1.32
CA GLY A 1 -5.04 -6.56 -2.19
C GLY A 1 -5.43 -5.28 -2.90
N LYS A 2 -4.44 -4.52 -3.38
CA LYS A 2 -4.61 -3.34 -4.24
C LYS A 2 -3.70 -3.51 -5.45
N GLN A 3 -4.10 -2.91 -6.56
CA GLN A 3 -3.33 -2.89 -7.80
C GLN A 3 -2.82 -1.47 -8.03
N TYR A 4 -1.59 -1.37 -8.52
CA TYR A 4 -0.94 -0.10 -8.83
C TYR A 4 -0.34 -0.17 -10.23
N TYR A 5 -0.45 0.92 -10.97
CA TYR A 5 0.33 1.11 -12.18
C TYR A 5 1.68 1.69 -11.79
N VAL A 6 2.76 1.15 -12.36
CA VAL A 6 4.14 1.53 -12.04
C VAL A 6 4.95 1.63 -13.32
N THR A 7 5.89 2.56 -13.34
CA THR A 7 6.95 2.66 -14.36
C THR A 7 8.32 2.60 -13.70
N GLU A 8 9.38 2.42 -14.50
CA GLU A 8 10.75 2.39 -13.98
C GLU A 8 11.11 3.72 -13.30
N GLY A 9 11.49 3.65 -12.02
CA GLY A 9 11.86 4.82 -11.22
C GLY A 9 10.71 5.49 -10.45
N ASP A 10 9.48 4.98 -10.54
CA ASP A 10 8.37 5.50 -9.74
C ASP A 10 8.46 5.11 -8.26
N THR A 11 8.18 6.08 -7.38
CA THR A 11 8.00 5.83 -5.94
C THR A 11 6.51 5.67 -5.62
N VAL A 12 6.13 4.52 -5.07
CA VAL A 12 4.74 4.21 -4.69
C VAL A 12 4.65 3.91 -3.20
N TYR A 13 3.61 4.44 -2.55
CA TYR A 13 3.31 4.14 -1.16
C TYR A 13 2.40 2.91 -1.06
N VAL A 14 2.90 1.86 -0.41
CA VAL A 14 2.16 0.61 -0.24
C VAL A 14 1.87 0.32 1.23
N GLU A 15 1.08 -0.72 1.48
CA GLU A 15 0.84 -1.20 2.84
C GLU A 15 2.14 -1.75 3.45
N LYS A 16 2.17 -1.90 4.78
CA LYS A 16 3.38 -2.33 5.50
C LYS A 16 3.92 -3.65 4.94
N LEU A 17 5.17 -3.62 4.47
CA LEU A 17 5.93 -4.82 4.08
C LEU A 17 6.90 -5.20 5.21
N ASP A 18 7.06 -6.49 5.46
CA ASP A 18 8.04 -7.00 6.43
C ASP A 18 9.44 -7.12 5.80
N ALA A 19 9.93 -6.01 5.25
CA ALA A 19 11.26 -5.87 4.66
C ALA A 19 11.94 -4.60 5.21
N GLU A 20 13.22 -4.68 5.52
CA GLU A 20 14.00 -3.53 6.01
C GLU A 20 14.21 -2.48 4.91
N VAL A 21 14.46 -1.24 5.33
CA VAL A 21 14.81 -0.15 4.41
C VAL A 21 16.08 -0.53 3.64
N GLY A 22 16.05 -0.38 2.32
CA GLY A 22 17.12 -0.76 1.40
C GLY A 22 17.09 -2.21 0.93
N LYS A 23 16.19 -3.06 1.45
CA LYS A 23 16.01 -4.43 0.91
C LYS A 23 15.15 -4.42 -0.34
N GLU A 24 15.46 -5.35 -1.24
CA GLU A 24 14.67 -5.63 -2.43
C GLU A 24 13.42 -6.45 -2.08
N VAL A 25 12.32 -6.12 -2.72
CA VAL A 25 11.03 -6.82 -2.66
C VAL A 25 10.61 -7.14 -4.09
N THR A 26 10.28 -8.41 -4.34
CA THR A 26 9.82 -8.87 -5.65
C THR A 26 8.32 -9.14 -5.63
N PHE A 27 7.58 -8.49 -6.52
CA PHE A 27 6.18 -8.77 -6.77
C PHE A 27 6.06 -9.70 -7.97
N ASN A 28 5.50 -10.89 -7.74
CA ASN A 28 5.34 -11.93 -8.77
C ASN A 28 3.97 -11.89 -9.48
N GLU A 29 3.02 -11.13 -8.93
CA GLU A 29 1.67 -11.03 -9.47
C GLU A 29 1.57 -9.79 -10.37
N VAL A 30 1.80 -9.97 -11.67
CA VAL A 30 1.73 -8.89 -12.66
C VAL A 30 0.57 -9.16 -13.61
N LEU A 31 -0.36 -8.20 -13.71
CA LEU A 31 -1.57 -8.32 -14.52
C LEU A 31 -1.39 -7.80 -15.95
N TYR A 32 -0.49 -6.85 -16.16
CA TYR A 32 -0.30 -6.17 -17.43
C TYR A 32 1.13 -5.68 -17.58
N VAL A 33 1.73 -5.94 -18.75
CA VAL A 33 3.07 -5.46 -19.14
C VAL A 33 3.04 -5.17 -20.65
N ASP A 34 3.46 -3.96 -21.05
CA ASP A 34 3.75 -3.57 -22.45
C ASP A 34 2.73 -4.05 -23.50
N GLY A 35 1.43 -3.83 -23.26
CA GLY A 35 0.37 -4.22 -24.19
C GLY A 35 -0.20 -5.62 -23.97
N VAL A 36 0.43 -6.45 -23.16
CA VAL A 36 0.01 -7.82 -22.87
C VAL A 36 -0.73 -7.88 -21.54
N ALA A 37 -2.01 -8.28 -21.58
CA ALA A 37 -2.80 -8.58 -20.40
C ALA A 37 -2.71 -10.08 -20.06
N GLY A 38 -2.52 -10.40 -18.78
CA GLY A 38 -2.47 -11.77 -18.29
C GLY A 38 -3.87 -12.37 -18.06
N THR A 39 -3.97 -13.69 -18.18
CA THR A 39 -5.17 -14.48 -17.82
C THR A 39 -4.76 -15.70 -16.98
N PRO A 40 -4.67 -15.62 -15.64
CA PRO A 40 -4.96 -14.49 -14.74
C PRO A 40 -3.77 -13.55 -14.48
N TYR A 41 -2.53 -13.97 -14.75
CA TYR A 41 -1.31 -13.18 -14.60
C TYR A 41 -0.39 -13.40 -15.81
N VAL A 42 0.54 -12.47 -16.05
CA VAL A 42 1.56 -12.62 -17.10
C VAL A 42 2.66 -13.56 -16.58
N ASN A 43 2.83 -14.72 -17.23
CA ASN A 43 3.83 -15.70 -16.82
C ASN A 43 5.26 -15.16 -16.97
N GLY A 44 6.06 -15.27 -15.92
CA GLY A 44 7.46 -14.85 -15.91
C GLY A 44 7.71 -13.36 -15.65
N ALA A 45 6.64 -12.54 -15.59
CA ALA A 45 6.76 -11.13 -15.23
C ALA A 45 6.97 -10.97 -13.73
N LYS A 46 7.95 -10.15 -13.36
CA LYS A 46 8.25 -9.80 -11.97
C LYS A 46 8.61 -8.33 -11.89
N VAL A 47 8.13 -7.66 -10.85
CA VAL A 47 8.52 -6.27 -10.54
C VAL A 47 9.42 -6.31 -9.32
N VAL A 48 10.64 -5.79 -9.45
CA VAL A 48 11.61 -5.68 -8.35
C VAL A 48 11.67 -4.23 -7.91
N CYS A 49 11.47 -4.00 -6.62
CA CYS A 49 11.51 -2.68 -6.00
C CYS A 49 12.42 -2.70 -4.77
N SER A 50 13.04 -1.58 -4.43
CA SER A 50 13.73 -1.39 -3.15
C SER A 50 12.86 -0.62 -2.17
N VAL A 51 12.88 -0.99 -0.88
CA VAL A 51 12.17 -0.22 0.15
C VAL A 51 12.93 1.08 0.47
N GLU A 52 12.35 2.22 0.10
CA GLU A 52 12.97 3.53 0.41
C GLU A 52 12.78 3.93 1.88
N LYS A 53 11.56 3.76 2.44
CA LYS A 53 11.25 4.24 3.79
C LYS A 53 10.03 3.57 4.37
N GLN A 54 10.09 3.24 5.66
CA GLN A 54 8.90 2.91 6.44
C GLN A 54 8.36 4.14 7.18
N GLY A 55 7.08 4.43 6.97
CA GLY A 55 6.42 5.63 7.48
C GLY A 55 5.07 5.37 8.12
N LYS A 56 4.48 6.43 8.68
CA LYS A 56 3.09 6.45 9.17
C LYS A 56 2.34 7.59 8.52
N GLN A 57 1.14 7.29 8.00
CA GLN A 57 0.28 8.30 7.38
C GLN A 57 -0.10 9.42 8.38
N LYS A 58 -0.66 10.50 7.84
CA LYS A 58 -1.24 11.58 8.64
C LYS A 58 -2.29 11.01 9.60
N LYS A 59 -2.39 11.59 10.79
CA LYS A 59 -3.33 11.13 11.82
C LYS A 59 -4.76 11.42 11.40
N VAL A 60 -5.55 10.38 11.19
CA VAL A 60 -6.98 10.47 10.99
C VAL A 60 -7.65 10.47 12.37
N VAL A 61 -8.41 11.52 12.66
CA VAL A 61 -9.16 11.62 13.92
C VAL A 61 -10.62 11.27 13.62
N VAL A 62 -11.06 10.13 14.14
CA VAL A 62 -12.45 9.67 14.04
C VAL A 62 -13.17 10.08 15.31
N PHE A 63 -14.15 10.97 15.17
CA PHE A 63 -15.04 11.38 16.27
C PHE A 63 -16.45 10.85 16.01
N LYS A 64 -16.91 9.97 16.90
CA LYS A 64 -18.27 9.42 16.87
C LYS A 64 -19.09 10.10 17.96
N TYR A 65 -20.24 10.65 17.57
CA TYR A 65 -21.20 11.29 18.48
C TYR A 65 -22.60 10.75 18.24
N ARG A 66 -23.36 10.50 19.31
CA ARG A 66 -24.80 10.23 19.22
C ARG A 66 -25.55 11.23 20.12
N PRO A 67 -26.46 12.05 19.56
CA PRO A 67 -27.20 13.04 20.33
C PRO A 67 -28.13 12.39 21.36
N LYS A 68 -28.33 13.05 22.50
CA LYS A 68 -29.20 12.62 23.61
C LYS A 68 -28.91 11.23 24.22
N LYS A 69 -27.84 10.54 23.78
CA LYS A 69 -27.39 9.24 24.30
C LYS A 69 -26.11 9.30 25.14
N LYS A 70 -25.65 10.51 25.51
CA LYS A 70 -24.38 10.77 26.22
C LYS A 70 -23.17 10.01 25.62
N PHE A 71 -23.18 9.79 24.30
CA PHE A 71 -22.14 9.01 23.61
C PHE A 71 -21.26 9.91 22.77
N ARG A 72 -19.98 9.99 23.14
CA ARG A 72 -18.90 10.68 22.43
C ARG A 72 -17.66 9.81 22.51
N ASN A 73 -17.09 9.44 21.37
CA ASN A 73 -15.84 8.69 21.29
C ASN A 73 -14.89 9.36 20.29
N LYS A 74 -13.65 9.60 20.68
CA LYS A 74 -12.61 10.20 19.84
C LYS A 74 -11.44 9.23 19.74
N GLN A 75 -11.17 8.73 18.55
CA GLN A 75 -10.07 7.81 18.29
C GLN A 75 -9.16 8.36 17.20
N GLY A 76 -7.85 8.23 17.39
CA GLY A 76 -6.87 8.51 16.35
C GLY A 76 -6.44 7.23 15.65
N HIS A 77 -6.20 7.29 14.35
CA HIS A 77 -5.59 6.21 13.58
C HIS A 77 -4.47 6.76 12.68
N ARG A 78 -3.37 6.00 12.58
CA ARG A 78 -2.24 6.26 11.69
C ARG A 78 -1.82 4.95 11.06
N GLN A 79 -2.11 4.76 9.78
CA GLN A 79 -1.74 3.54 9.07
C GLN A 79 -0.24 3.57 8.74
N PRO A 80 0.52 2.51 9.05
CA PRO A 80 1.88 2.37 8.56
C PRO A 80 1.87 2.13 7.04
N TYR A 81 2.85 2.72 6.35
CA TYR A 81 3.11 2.49 4.93
C TYR A 81 4.58 2.18 4.72
N THR A 82 4.88 1.55 3.60
CA THR A 82 6.23 1.24 3.14
C THR A 82 6.42 1.81 1.74
#